data_AF-A0A2J8RF56-F1
#
_entry.id   AF-A0A2J8RF56-F1
#
_cell.length_a   1.000
_cell.length_b   1.000
_cell.length_c   1.000
_cell.angle_alpha   90.00
_cell.angle_beta   90.00
_cell.angle_gamma   90.00
#
_symmetry.space_group_name_H-M   'P 1'
#
loop_
_entity.id
_entity.type
_entity.pdbx_description
1 polymer ?
#
loop_
_entity_poly.entity_id
_entity_poly.type
_entity_poly.pdbx_seq_one_letter_code
_entity_poly.pdbx_strand_id
1 'polypeptide(L)'
;MRTPRLRAQPRGAVYQAPSPPPAPVGLGSMAVFRSGLLVLTTPLASLAPRLASILTSAARLVNHTLYVHLQPGMSLEGPAQPQSSPVQATFEVLDFITHLYAGADVHRHLDVRILLTNIRTKSTFLPP
;
A
#
# COMPACT_ATOMS: atom_id res chain seq x y z
N MET A 1 -40.74 -8.84 82.77
CA MET A 1 -40.34 -9.86 81.78
C MET A 1 -39.92 -9.16 80.49
N ARG A 2 -38.62 -9.13 80.18
CA ARG A 2 -38.06 -8.49 78.97
C ARG A 2 -37.59 -9.59 78.01
N THR A 3 -38.16 -9.62 76.81
CA THR A 3 -37.80 -10.52 75.70
C THR A 3 -36.46 -10.11 75.08
N PRO A 4 -35.53 -11.04 74.77
CA PRO A 4 -34.30 -10.71 74.08
C PRO A 4 -34.54 -10.61 72.57
N ARG A 5 -34.07 -9.52 71.95
CA ARG A 5 -34.05 -9.35 70.50
C ARG A 5 -33.00 -10.25 69.85
N LEU A 6 -33.44 -11.02 68.84
CA LEU A 6 -32.57 -11.78 67.93
C LEU A 6 -31.65 -10.82 67.15
N ARG A 7 -30.35 -11.08 67.24
CA ARG A 7 -29.29 -10.43 66.46
C ARG A 7 -29.28 -11.05 65.06
N ALA A 8 -29.70 -10.29 64.06
CA ALA A 8 -29.56 -10.67 62.65
C ALA A 8 -28.09 -10.55 62.21
N GLN A 9 -27.60 -11.60 61.56
CA GLN A 9 -26.25 -11.72 61.00
C GLN A 9 -26.20 -10.98 59.65
N PRO A 10 -25.20 -10.11 59.38
CA PRO A 10 -25.14 -9.40 58.10
C PRO A 10 -24.67 -10.37 57.00
N ARG A 11 -25.48 -10.44 55.94
CA ARG A 11 -25.20 -11.17 54.70
C ARG A 11 -23.90 -10.67 54.08
N GLY A 12 -23.07 -11.61 53.63
CA GLY A 12 -21.79 -11.34 52.96
C GLY A 12 -21.97 -10.42 51.77
N ALA A 13 -21.21 -9.32 51.76
CA ALA A 13 -21.05 -8.48 50.59
C ALA A 13 -20.17 -9.23 49.58
N VAL A 14 -20.77 -9.62 48.45
CA VAL A 14 -20.03 -10.13 47.30
C VAL A 14 -19.34 -8.93 46.65
N TYR A 15 -18.03 -8.81 46.86
CA TYR A 15 -17.21 -7.86 46.11
C TYR A 15 -17.06 -8.37 44.68
N GLN A 16 -17.95 -7.94 43.79
CA GLN A 16 -17.79 -8.17 42.36
C GLN A 16 -16.78 -7.16 41.82
N ALA A 17 -15.60 -7.63 41.43
CA ALA A 17 -14.56 -6.81 40.83
C ALA A 17 -15.07 -6.17 39.52
N PRO A 18 -14.72 -4.91 39.21
CA PRO A 18 -15.09 -4.28 37.95
C PRO A 18 -14.51 -5.07 36.78
N SER A 19 -15.34 -5.35 35.79
CA SER A 19 -14.92 -6.01 34.55
C SER A 19 -13.78 -5.24 33.88
N PRO A 20 -12.75 -5.93 33.36
CA PRO A 20 -11.65 -5.26 32.67
C PRO A 20 -12.18 -4.50 31.45
N PRO A 21 -11.60 -3.34 31.11
CA PRO A 21 -11.98 -2.61 29.91
C PRO A 21 -11.79 -3.49 28.68
N PRO A 22 -12.64 -3.34 27.63
CA PRO A 22 -12.47 -4.09 26.40
C PRO A 22 -11.06 -3.83 25.84
N ALA A 23 -10.37 -4.91 25.47
CA ALA A 23 -9.06 -4.81 24.82
C ALA A 23 -9.16 -3.88 23.60
N PRO A 24 -8.13 -3.07 23.30
CA PRO A 24 -8.12 -2.26 22.10
C PRO A 24 -8.24 -3.19 20.89
N VAL A 25 -9.39 -3.18 20.22
CA VAL A 25 -9.61 -3.87 18.95
C VAL A 25 -8.91 -3.04 17.87
N GLY A 26 -7.58 -3.11 17.87
CA GLY A 26 -6.72 -2.61 16.81
C GLY A 26 -6.48 -3.69 15.77
N LEU A 27 -7.54 -4.20 15.12
CA LEU A 27 -7.41 -5.05 13.93
C LEU A 27 -7.34 -4.17 12.67
N GLY A 28 -6.41 -3.22 12.69
CA GLY A 28 -5.92 -2.56 11.50
C GLY A 28 -4.44 -2.85 11.43
N SER A 29 -4.06 -4.02 10.90
CA SER A 29 -2.71 -4.20 10.37
C SER A 29 -2.61 -3.34 9.11
N MET A 30 -2.51 -2.04 9.36
CA MET A 30 -2.45 -0.98 8.37
C MET A 30 -1.12 -1.07 7.67
N ALA A 31 -1.15 -0.81 6.36
CA ALA A 31 0.04 -0.65 5.55
C ALA A 31 1.14 0.13 6.31
N VAL A 32 2.34 -0.46 6.31
CA VAL A 32 3.49 -0.05 7.14
C VAL A 32 3.99 1.36 6.80
N PHE A 33 3.80 1.79 5.56
CA PHE A 33 4.28 3.06 5.04
C PHE A 33 3.13 3.95 4.57
N ARG A 34 3.23 5.25 4.81
CA ARG A 34 2.30 6.23 4.20
C ARG A 34 2.48 6.29 2.69
N SER A 35 3.72 6.27 2.23
CA SER A 35 4.06 6.36 0.81
C SER A 35 5.14 5.34 0.44
N GLY A 36 5.15 4.93 -0.83
CA GLY A 36 6.19 4.06 -1.37
C GLY A 36 6.56 4.41 -2.81
N LEU A 37 7.71 3.91 -3.27
CA LEU A 37 8.16 4.00 -4.65
C LEU A 37 8.30 2.59 -5.24
N LEU A 38 7.55 2.32 -6.30
CA LEU A 38 7.64 1.10 -7.08
C LEU A 38 8.46 1.38 -8.35
N VAL A 39 9.62 0.74 -8.45
CA VAL A 39 10.47 0.81 -9.65
C VAL A 39 10.24 -0.43 -10.50
N LEU A 40 9.75 -0.24 -11.72
CA LEU A 40 9.43 -1.33 -12.64
C LEU A 40 10.53 -1.48 -13.69
N THR A 41 11.37 -2.49 -13.53
CA THR A 41 12.59 -2.68 -14.37
C THR A 41 12.44 -3.70 -15.49
N THR A 42 11.43 -4.57 -15.43
CA THR A 42 11.16 -5.57 -16.47
C THR A 42 10.45 -4.95 -17.68
N PRO A 43 10.48 -5.60 -18.85
CA PRO A 43 9.73 -5.14 -20.03
C PRO A 43 8.23 -4.95 -19.75
N LEU A 44 7.64 -3.91 -20.33
CA LEU A 44 6.25 -3.50 -20.06
C LEU A 44 5.23 -4.58 -20.47
N ALA A 45 5.43 -5.19 -21.65
CA ALA A 45 4.63 -6.34 -22.11
C ALA A 45 4.54 -7.49 -21.09
N SER A 46 5.60 -7.75 -20.32
CA SER A 46 5.62 -8.80 -19.30
C SER A 46 4.97 -8.39 -17.98
N LEU A 47 4.87 -7.07 -17.73
CA LEU A 47 4.32 -6.50 -16.50
C LEU A 47 2.80 -6.37 -16.54
N ALA A 48 2.23 -6.05 -17.70
CA ALA A 48 0.78 -5.84 -17.87
C ALA A 48 -0.09 -6.92 -17.17
N PRO A 49 0.12 -8.24 -17.38
CA PRO A 49 -0.70 -9.26 -16.71
C PRO A 49 -0.43 -9.40 -15.20
N ARG A 50 0.71 -8.89 -14.71
CA ARG A 50 1.11 -9.01 -13.29
C ARG A 50 0.78 -7.77 -12.47
N LEU A 51 0.37 -6.67 -13.11
CA LEU A 51 0.10 -5.39 -12.47
C LEU A 51 -0.85 -5.49 -11.28
N ALA A 52 -1.98 -6.20 -11.44
CA ALA A 52 -2.96 -6.35 -10.37
C ALA A 52 -2.36 -7.00 -9.11
N SER A 53 -1.52 -8.02 -9.27
CA SER A 53 -0.84 -8.71 -8.17
C SER A 53 0.22 -7.82 -7.50
N ILE A 54 0.96 -7.05 -8.29
CA ILE A 54 1.97 -6.09 -7.81
C ILE A 54 1.29 -4.99 -7.00
N LEU A 55 0.20 -4.41 -7.52
CA LEU A 55 -0.58 -3.37 -6.84
C LEU A 55 -1.22 -3.91 -5.56
N THR A 56 -1.77 -5.13 -5.58
CA THR A 56 -2.32 -5.78 -4.37
C THR A 56 -1.25 -5.94 -3.29
N SER A 57 -0.04 -6.33 -3.69
CA SER A 57 1.08 -6.47 -2.76
C SER A 57 1.53 -5.11 -2.21
N ALA A 58 1.62 -4.08 -3.07
CA ALA A 58 1.97 -2.73 -2.67
C ALA A 58 0.92 -2.08 -1.76
N ALA A 59 -0.38 -2.33 -2.01
CA ALA A 59 -1.49 -1.83 -1.20
C ALA A 59 -1.52 -2.38 0.24
N ARG A 60 -0.82 -3.49 0.49
CA ARG A 60 -0.61 -4.03 1.85
C ARG A 60 0.53 -3.34 2.58
N LEU A 61 1.44 -2.69 1.86
CA LEU A 61 2.62 -2.02 2.42
C LEU A 61 2.46 -0.50 2.46
N VAL A 62 1.70 0.07 1.53
CA VAL A 62 1.51 1.51 1.35
C VAL A 62 0.05 1.90 1.59
N ASN A 63 -0.15 2.91 2.45
CA ASN A 63 -1.48 3.29 2.92
C ASN A 63 -2.08 4.51 2.21
N HIS A 64 -1.26 5.35 1.55
CA HIS A 64 -1.73 6.56 0.88
C HIS A 64 -1.21 6.63 -0.54
N THR A 65 0.09 6.81 -0.76
CA THR A 65 0.60 7.19 -2.09
C THR A 65 1.66 6.24 -2.60
N LEU A 66 1.42 5.59 -3.73
CA LEU A 66 2.39 4.77 -4.43
C LEU A 66 2.89 5.52 -5.67
N TYR A 67 4.15 5.97 -5.62
CA TYR A 67 4.83 6.49 -6.78
C TYR A 67 5.32 5.34 -7.65
N VAL A 68 5.12 5.41 -8.96
CA VAL A 68 5.55 4.38 -9.91
C VAL A 68 6.54 4.98 -10.89
N HIS A 69 7.72 4.37 -11.00
CA HIS A 69 8.77 4.80 -11.91
C HIS A 69 9.12 3.66 -12.88
N LEU A 70 9.04 3.94 -14.18
CA LEU A 70 9.27 2.94 -15.23
C LEU A 70 10.74 2.94 -15.64
N GLN A 71 11.45 1.83 -15.54
CA GLN A 71 12.84 1.70 -16.00
C GLN A 71 13.04 0.37 -16.76
N PRO A 72 12.27 0.11 -17.83
CA PRO A 72 12.39 -1.12 -18.59
C PRO A 72 13.83 -1.29 -19.11
N GLY A 73 14.40 -2.47 -18.90
CA GLY A 73 15.76 -2.79 -19.35
C GLY A 73 16.86 -2.37 -18.38
N MET A 74 16.53 -1.91 -17.18
CA MET A 74 17.50 -1.71 -16.11
C MET A 74 17.99 -3.07 -15.61
N SER A 75 19.24 -3.43 -15.93
CA SER A 75 19.88 -4.62 -15.39
C SER A 75 20.55 -4.28 -14.06
N LEU A 76 20.14 -4.97 -13.00
CA LEU A 76 20.75 -4.88 -11.67
C LEU A 76 21.86 -5.92 -11.46
N GLU A 77 22.21 -6.69 -12.50
CA GLU A 77 23.07 -7.87 -12.41
C GLU A 77 24.57 -7.58 -12.65
N GLY A 78 24.95 -6.30 -12.78
CA GLY A 78 26.32 -5.89 -13.12
C GLY A 78 27.03 -5.05 -12.03
N PRO A 79 28.38 -5.05 -11.98
CA PRO A 79 29.17 -4.22 -11.07
C PRO A 79 29.14 -2.72 -11.43
N ALA A 80 28.65 -2.37 -12.62
CA ALA A 80 28.47 -0.99 -13.06
C ALA A 80 27.10 -0.45 -12.62
N GLN A 81 27.06 0.81 -12.18
CA GLN A 81 25.82 1.48 -11.77
C GLN A 81 24.76 1.36 -12.88
N PRO A 82 23.55 0.87 -12.56
CA PRO A 82 22.50 0.66 -13.55
C PRO A 82 22.14 2.01 -14.20
N GLN A 83 22.42 2.12 -15.49
CA GLN A 83 22.13 3.32 -16.27
C GLN A 83 20.63 3.34 -16.58
N SER A 84 19.94 4.41 -16.16
CA SER A 84 18.54 4.61 -16.51
C SER A 84 18.43 4.94 -18.00
N SER A 85 17.79 4.09 -18.79
CA SER A 85 17.44 4.42 -20.17
C SER A 85 16.16 5.29 -20.19
N PRO A 86 16.09 6.29 -21.07
CA PRO A 86 14.83 7.00 -21.31
C PRO A 86 13.79 6.05 -21.90
N VAL A 87 12.56 6.12 -21.38
CA VAL A 87 11.41 5.38 -21.91
C VAL A 87 10.77 6.21 -23.00
N GLN A 88 10.64 5.65 -24.21
CA GLN A 88 9.91 6.32 -25.29
C GLN A 88 8.41 6.29 -24.99
N ALA A 89 7.70 7.41 -25.17
CA ALA A 89 6.25 7.50 -25.03
C ALA A 89 5.54 6.80 -26.21
N THR A 90 5.61 5.47 -26.24
CA THR A 90 4.95 4.62 -27.24
C THR A 90 3.51 4.32 -26.82
N PHE A 91 2.74 3.73 -27.74
CA PHE A 91 1.40 3.22 -27.44
C PHE A 91 1.43 2.18 -26.31
N GLU A 92 2.46 1.33 -26.26
CA GLU A 92 2.62 0.34 -25.18
C GLU A 92 2.74 1.01 -23.80
N VAL A 93 3.45 2.13 -23.70
CA VAL A 93 3.55 2.90 -22.45
C VAL A 93 2.20 3.50 -22.07
N LEU A 94 1.48 4.07 -23.02
CA LEU A 94 0.15 4.65 -22.78
C LEU A 94 -0.86 3.58 -22.34
N ASP A 95 -0.85 2.43 -23.04
CA ASP A 95 -1.69 1.28 -22.71
C ASP A 95 -1.36 0.73 -21.32
N PHE A 96 -0.08 0.60 -21.01
CA PHE A 96 0.39 0.19 -19.67
C PHE A 96 -0.08 1.16 -18.58
N ILE A 97 0.07 2.48 -18.79
CA ILE A 97 -0.38 3.51 -17.84
C ILE A 97 -1.90 3.41 -17.61
N THR A 98 -2.65 3.18 -18.67
CA THR A 98 -4.11 3.00 -18.61
C THR A 98 -4.49 1.78 -17.77
N HIS A 99 -3.84 0.64 -18.03
CA HIS A 99 -4.05 -0.59 -17.26
C HIS A 99 -3.63 -0.45 -15.80
N LEU A 100 -2.57 0.31 -15.51
CA LEU A 100 -2.12 0.59 -14.15
C LEU A 100 -3.20 1.35 -13.36
N TYR A 101 -3.74 2.43 -13.91
CA TYR A 101 -4.79 3.19 -13.24
C TYR A 101 -6.10 2.40 -13.11
N ALA A 102 -6.48 1.62 -14.13
CA ALA A 102 -7.63 0.73 -14.04
C ALA A 102 -7.46 -0.33 -12.93
N GLY A 103 -6.26 -0.91 -12.80
CA GLY A 103 -5.92 -1.86 -11.73
C GLY A 103 -5.77 -1.22 -10.35
N ALA A 104 -5.54 0.08 -10.27
CA ALA A 104 -5.47 0.82 -9.01
C ALA A 104 -6.86 1.15 -8.44
N ASP A 105 -7.89 1.27 -9.29
CA ASP A 105 -9.26 1.62 -8.88
C ASP A 105 -9.87 0.62 -7.87
N VAL A 106 -9.39 -0.63 -7.90
CA VAL A 106 -9.77 -1.68 -6.94
C VAL A 106 -9.24 -1.39 -5.53
N HIS A 107 -8.20 -0.57 -5.39
CA HIS A 107 -7.55 -0.20 -4.14
C HIS A 107 -7.87 1.26 -3.78
N ARG A 108 -9.11 1.51 -3.36
CA ARG A 108 -9.67 2.85 -3.03
C ARG A 108 -8.82 3.70 -2.06
N HIS A 109 -8.02 3.08 -1.21
CA HIS A 109 -7.15 3.77 -0.25
C HIS A 109 -5.77 4.13 -0.82
N LEU A 110 -5.44 3.66 -2.02
CA LEU A 110 -4.12 3.82 -2.63
C LEU A 110 -4.17 4.81 -3.81
N ASP A 111 -3.59 5.99 -3.61
CA ASP A 111 -3.31 6.99 -4.64
C ASP A 111 -2.06 6.58 -5.43
N VAL A 112 -2.24 6.12 -6.67
CA VAL A 112 -1.14 5.72 -7.55
C VAL A 112 -0.73 6.91 -8.42
N ARG A 113 0.57 7.24 -8.44
CA ARG A 113 1.11 8.36 -9.24
C ARG A 113 2.30 7.91 -10.06
N ILE A 114 2.22 8.06 -11.39
CA ILE A 114 3.34 7.74 -12.27
C ILE A 114 4.30 8.94 -12.37
N LEU A 115 5.58 8.66 -12.18
CA LEU A 115 6.66 9.61 -12.38
C LEU A 115 7.07 9.61 -13.86
N LEU A 116 6.88 10.74 -14.54
CA LEU A 116 7.16 10.91 -15.97
C LEU A 116 8.60 11.38 -16.25
N THR A 117 9.45 11.41 -15.22
CA THR A 117 10.81 11.99 -15.25
C THR A 117 11.72 11.42 -16.32
N ASN A 118 11.52 10.16 -16.70
CA ASN A 118 12.31 9.49 -17.72
C ASN A 118 11.52 9.10 -18.98
N ILE A 119 10.26 9.54 -19.11
CA ILE A 119 9.45 9.31 -20.30
C ILE A 119 9.70 10.46 -21.29
N ARG A 120 10.22 10.14 -22.46
CA ARG A 120 10.48 11.09 -23.55
C ARG A 120 9.47 10.90 -24.66
N THR A 121 8.87 11.99 -25.11
CA THR A 121 8.14 12.00 -26.37
C THR A 121 9.14 11.82 -27.51
N LYS A 122 8.72 11.12 -28.57
CA LYS A 122 9.48 11.09 -29.81
C LYS A 122 9.52 12.51 -30.35
N SER A 123 10.62 13.24 -30.16
CA SER A 123 10.77 14.57 -30.76
C SER A 123 10.75 14.40 -32.28
N THR A 124 9.72 14.93 -32.93
CA THR A 124 9.62 15.04 -34.39
C THR A 124 10.13 16.38 -34.92
N PHE A 125 10.83 17.18 -34.10
CA PHE A 125 11.41 18.48 -34.44
C PHE A 125 12.87 18.52 -33.93
N LEU A 126 13.92 18.89 -34.66
CA LEU A 126 14.24 19.18 -36.07
C LEU A 126 15.74 18.80 -36.23
N PRO A 127 16.23 18.33 -37.39
CA PRO A 127 17.67 18.28 -37.68
C PRO A 127 18.18 19.65 -38.19
N PRO A 128 19.51 19.82 -38.23
CA PRO A 128 20.36 20.41 -37.19
C PRO A 128 20.26 21.94 -37.04
#